data_AF-A0A158CQR7-F1
#
_entry.id   AF-A0A158CQR7-F1
#
_cell.length_a   1.000
_cell.length_b   1.000
_cell.length_c   1.000
_cell.angle_alpha   90.00
_cell.angle_beta   90.00
_cell.angle_gamma   90.00
#
_symmetry.space_group_name_H-M   'P 1'
#
loop_
_entity.id
_entity.type
_entity.pdbx_description
1 polymer ?
#
loop_
_entity_poly.entity_id
_entity_poly.type
_entity_poly.pdbx_seq_one_letter_code
_entity_poly.pdbx_strand_id
1 'polypeptide(L)'
;MEHLVRICNEKDRQTLDWLRRHVGDAAIALAVQRCTGSGKPYLSAVCRRLGVQTPDFAEPRRQTLSPIAEDSLATMRSILAVRTTAARRVATSTW
;
A
#
# COMPACT_ATOMS: atom_id res chain seq x y z
N MET A 1 19.72 -6.99 -3.69
CA MET A 1 19.23 -6.34 -2.44
C MET A 1 17.70 -6.41 -2.34
N GLU A 2 16.95 -6.27 -3.43
CA GLU A 2 15.47 -6.27 -3.42
C GLU A 2 14.84 -7.60 -2.97
N HIS A 3 15.57 -8.71 -3.02
CA HIS A 3 15.07 -10.01 -2.56
C HIS A 3 15.02 -10.15 -1.04
N LEU A 4 15.67 -9.25 -0.30
CA LEU A 4 15.85 -9.32 1.16
C LEU A 4 14.73 -8.64 1.94
N VAL A 5 13.93 -7.79 1.28
CA VAL A 5 12.87 -7.00 1.90
C VAL A 5 11.58 -7.21 1.12
N ARG A 6 10.44 -7.24 1.81
CA ARG A 6 9.15 -7.34 1.15
C ARG A 6 8.75 -5.99 0.56
N ILE A 7 8.69 -5.92 -0.76
CA ILE A 7 8.25 -4.76 -1.54
C ILE A 7 6.80 -5.02 -1.96
N CYS A 8 5.85 -4.26 -1.44
CA CYS A 8 4.44 -4.40 -1.74
C CYS A 8 3.91 -3.28 -2.65
N ASN A 9 4.57 -2.12 -2.65
CA ASN A 9 4.11 -0.94 -3.38
C ASN A 9 5.28 -0.17 -4.02
N GLU A 10 4.96 0.73 -4.96
CA GLU A 10 5.93 1.63 -5.58
C GLU A 10 6.59 2.56 -4.55
N LYS A 11 5.83 2.98 -3.53
CA LYS A 11 6.36 3.72 -2.37
C LYS A 11 7.49 2.95 -1.68
N ASP A 12 7.40 1.61 -1.59
CA ASP A 12 8.44 0.79 -0.97
C ASP A 12 9.71 0.77 -1.85
N ARG A 13 9.57 0.76 -3.18
CA ARG A 13 10.72 0.85 -4.10
C ARG A 13 11.45 2.18 -3.97
N GLN A 14 10.70 3.29 -3.96
CA GLN A 14 11.28 4.62 -3.77
C GLN A 14 11.99 4.74 -2.41
N THR A 15 11.38 4.16 -1.37
CA THR A 15 11.97 4.14 -0.03
C THR A 15 13.26 3.31 0.00
N LEU A 16 13.29 2.15 -0.66
CA LEU A 16 14.49 1.33 -0.76
C LEU A 16 15.61 2.07 -1.49
N ASP A 17 15.31 2.70 -2.62
CA ASP A 17 16.27 3.45 -3.42
C ASP A 17 16.86 4.63 -2.62
N TRP A 18 16.03 5.34 -1.86
CA TRP A 18 16.48 6.39 -0.95
C TRP A 18 17.37 5.86 0.17
N LEU A 19 16.98 4.76 0.82
CA LEU A 19 17.79 4.10 1.85
C LEU A 19 19.15 3.67 1.30
N ARG A 20 19.19 3.14 0.07
CA ARG A 20 20.45 2.75 -0.58
C ARG A 20 21.36 3.95 -0.81
N ARG A 21 20.80 5.11 -1.20
CA ARG A 21 21.57 6.36 -1.37
C ARG A 21 22.06 6.98 -0.05
N HIS A 22 21.26 6.91 1.02
CA HIS A 22 21.54 7.64 2.27
C HIS A 22 22.24 6.81 3.34
N VAL A 23 21.89 5.52 3.46
CA VAL A 23 22.39 4.63 4.52
C VAL A 23 23.38 3.62 3.97
N GLY A 24 23.24 3.27 2.69
CA GLY A 24 24.09 2.29 2.02
C GLY A 24 23.63 0.85 2.22
N ASP A 25 23.93 0.03 1.22
CA ASP A 25 23.50 -1.36 1.11
C ASP A 25 23.92 -2.23 2.31
N ALA A 26 25.11 -1.98 2.88
CA ALA A 26 25.65 -2.77 4.01
C ALA A 26 24.86 -2.57 5.31
N ALA A 27 24.46 -1.35 5.62
CA ALA A 27 23.66 -1.04 6.81
C ALA A 27 22.25 -1.62 6.71
N ILE A 28 21.67 -1.60 5.50
CA ILE A 28 20.37 -2.21 5.21
C ILE A 28 20.44 -3.71 5.44
N ALA A 29 21.47 -4.39 4.94
CA ALA A 29 21.66 -5.83 5.14
C ALA A 29 21.78 -6.20 6.64
N LEU A 30 22.52 -5.40 7.42
CA LEU A 30 22.62 -5.60 8.88
C LEU A 30 21.28 -5.38 9.59
N ALA A 31 20.51 -4.38 9.18
CA ALA A 31 19.19 -4.12 9.73
C ALA A 31 18.19 -5.23 9.39
N VAL A 32 18.24 -5.76 8.17
CA VAL A 32 17.43 -6.93 7.74
C VAL A 32 17.79 -8.16 8.57
N GLN A 33 19.07 -8.44 8.79
CA GLN A 33 19.51 -9.56 9.64
C GLN A 33 19.05 -9.40 11.11
N ARG A 34 18.98 -8.16 11.60
CA ARG A 34 18.46 -7.85 12.95
C ARG A 34 16.94 -7.88 13.04
N CYS A 35 16.22 -7.94 11.92
CA CYS A 35 14.79 -8.16 11.90
C CYS A 35 14.51 -9.66 12.00
N THR A 36 14.55 -10.21 13.21
CA THR A 36 14.24 -11.60 13.50
C THR A 36 12.74 -11.87 13.30
N GLY A 37 12.40 -12.52 12.20
CA GLY A 37 11.05 -13.00 11.87
C GLY A 37 11.11 -14.02 10.74
N SER A 38 10.19 -14.99 10.70
CA SER A 38 10.18 -16.08 9.71
C SER A 38 9.71 -15.61 8.32
N GLY A 39 10.41 -14.66 7.71
CA GLY A 39 10.09 -14.14 6.40
C GLY A 39 10.84 -12.87 6.04
N LYS A 40 10.62 -12.38 4.81
CA LYS A 40 11.19 -11.10 4.35
C LYS A 40 10.59 -9.96 5.18
N PRO A 41 11.39 -9.20 5.94
CA PRO A 41 10.86 -8.10 6.75
C PRO A 41 10.25 -7.02 5.86
N TYR A 42 9.24 -6.33 6.40
CA TYR A 42 8.69 -5.14 5.77
C TYR A 42 9.70 -4.00 5.83
N LEU A 43 9.68 -3.13 4.82
CA LEU A 43 10.57 -1.98 4.73
C LEU A 43 10.40 -1.01 5.90
N SER A 44 9.19 -0.89 6.44
CA SER A 44 8.89 -0.10 7.65
C SER A 44 9.61 -0.62 8.90
N ALA A 45 9.75 -1.94 9.06
CA ALA A 45 10.46 -2.54 10.18
C ALA A 45 11.98 -2.27 10.07
N VAL A 46 12.51 -2.34 8.84
CA VAL A 46 13.92 -2.03 8.54
C VAL A 46 14.22 -0.56 8.84
N CYS A 47 13.37 0.38 8.41
CA CYS A 47 13.51 1.81 8.71
C CYS A 47 13.49 2.08 10.21
N ARG A 48 12.55 1.46 10.93
CA ARG A 48 12.47 1.56 12.40
C ARG A 48 13.73 1.03 13.08
N ARG A 49 14.31 -0.06 12.57
CA ARG A 49 15.53 -0.65 13.14
C ARG A 49 16.78 0.17 12.83
N LEU A 50 16.81 0.85 11.68
CA LEU A 50 17.84 1.81 11.31
C LEU A 50 17.70 3.15 12.06
N GLY A 51 16.55 3.40 12.71
CA GLY A 51 16.26 4.68 13.36
C GLY A 51 16.07 5.83 12.37
N VAL A 52 15.82 5.51 11.10
CA VAL A 52 15.72 6.51 10.03
C VAL A 52 14.25 6.81 9.76
N GLN A 53 13.89 8.09 9.86
CA GLN A 53 12.62 8.59 9.34
C GLN A 53 12.74 8.71 7.83
N THR A 54 12.05 7.85 7.10
CA THR A 54 11.98 7.97 5.65
C THR A 54 11.16 9.19 5.29
N PRO A 55 11.61 9.99 4.31
CA PRO A 55 10.82 11.12 3.84
C PRO A 55 9.48 10.61 3.35
N ASP A 56 8.43 11.39 3.55
CA ASP A 56 7.12 10.99 3.09
C ASP A 56 7.09 11.08 1.56
N PHE A 57 7.36 9.95 0.90
CA PHE A 57 7.14 9.76 -0.53
C PHE A 57 5.63 9.69 -0.85
N ALA A 58 4.78 10.39 -0.10
CA ALA A 58 3.46 10.69 -0.61
C ALA A 58 3.69 11.60 -1.81
N GLU A 59 3.90 10.97 -2.98
CA GLU A 59 3.50 11.56 -4.24
C GLU A 59 2.14 12.20 -3.95
N PRO A 60 1.99 13.54 -4.10
CA PRO A 60 0.70 14.17 -3.95
C PRO A 60 -0.19 13.40 -4.90
N ARG A 61 -1.10 12.59 -4.33
CA ARG A 61 -1.94 11.68 -5.09
C ARG A 61 -2.75 12.61 -5.96
N ARG A 62 -2.28 12.86 -7.18
CA ARG A 62 -2.99 13.65 -8.17
C ARG A 62 -4.22 12.81 -8.40
N GLN A 63 -5.29 13.17 -7.70
CA GLN A 63 -6.63 12.77 -8.02
C GLN A 63 -6.89 13.48 -9.34
N THR A 64 -6.32 12.94 -10.42
CA THR A 64 -6.67 13.35 -11.76
C THR A 64 -8.13 12.96 -11.85
N LEU A 65 -9.01 13.95 -11.73
CA LEU A 65 -10.44 13.82 -11.98
C LEU A 65 -10.56 13.36 -13.43
N SER A 66 -10.57 12.05 -13.62
CA SER A 66 -10.72 11.43 -14.92
C SER A 66 -12.21 11.23 -15.11
N PRO A 67 -12.83 11.87 -16.13
CA PRO A 67 -14.26 11.71 -16.37
C PRO A 67 -14.65 10.23 -16.58
N ILE A 68 -13.74 9.43 -17.16
CA ILE A 68 -13.93 7.98 -17.33
C ILE A 68 -13.92 7.25 -15.98
N ALA A 69 -13.03 7.64 -15.07
CA ALA A 69 -12.96 7.03 -13.74
C ALA A 69 -14.21 7.36 -12.91
N GLU A 70 -14.69 8.61 -12.98
CA GLU A 70 -15.91 9.04 -12.31
C GLU A 70 -17.15 8.31 -12.87
N ASP A 71 -17.27 8.20 -14.19
CA ASP A 71 -18.36 7.45 -14.84
C ASP A 71 -18.34 5.96 -14.46
N SER A 72 -17.16 5.36 -14.45
CA SER A 72 -16.96 3.98 -14.00
C SER A 72 -17.38 3.78 -12.53
N LEU A 73 -17.01 4.72 -11.66
CA LEU A 73 -17.42 4.71 -10.24
C LEU A 73 -18.92 4.92 -10.07
N ALA A 74 -19.54 5.82 -10.84
CA ALA A 74 -20.98 6.01 -10.83
C ALA A 74 -21.72 4.73 -11.24
N THR A 75 -21.24 4.07 -12.29
CA THR A 75 -21.79 2.78 -12.76
C THR A 75 -21.67 1.70 -11.69
N MET A 76 -20.49 1.54 -11.07
CA MET A 76 -20.30 0.58 -9.98
C MET A 76 -21.24 0.85 -8.80
N ARG A 77 -21.37 2.12 -8.39
CA ARG A 77 -22.28 2.53 -7.30
C ARG A 77 -23.74 2.20 -7.64
N SER A 78 -24.16 2.41 -8.88
CA SER A 78 -25.52 2.08 -9.35
C SER A 78 -25.80 0.58 -9.24
N ILE A 79 -24.90 -0.27 -9.73
CA ILE A 79 -25.04 -1.74 -9.67
C ILE A 79 -25.16 -2.22 -8.21
N LEU A 80 -24.33 -1.69 -7.32
CA LEU A 80 -24.36 -2.03 -5.90
C LEU A 80 -25.67 -1.56 -5.24
N ALA A 81 -26.12 -0.35 -5.53
CA ALA A 81 -27.37 0.20 -5.00
C ALA A 81 -28.59 -0.64 -5.41
N VAL A 82 -28.67 -1.08 -6.68
CA VAL A 82 -29.74 -1.97 -7.15
C VAL A 82 -29.72 -3.31 -6.41
N ARG A 83 -28.53 -3.89 -6.19
CA ARG A 83 -28.40 -5.16 -5.45
C ARG A 83 -28.78 -5.02 -3.99
N THR A 84 -28.35 -3.96 -3.31
CA THR A 84 -28.69 -3.71 -1.91
C THR A 84 -30.18 -3.44 -1.74
N THR A 85 -30.81 -2.71 -2.66
CA THR A 85 -32.26 -2.44 -2.61
C THR A 85 -33.11 -3.66 -2.93
N ALA A 86 -32.66 -4.53 -3.85
CA ALA A 86 -33.30 -5.82 -4.10
C ALA A 86 -33.19 -6.75 -2.88
N ALA A 87 -32.00 -6.87 -2.27
CA ALA A 87 -31.80 -7.65 -1.06
C ALA A 87 -32.67 -7.15 0.12
N ARG A 88 -32.82 -5.83 0.25
CA ARG A 88 -33.68 -5.23 1.29
C ARG A 88 -35.16 -5.52 1.07
N ARG A 89 -35.65 -5.50 -0.19
CA ARG A 89 -37.05 -5.80 -0.52
C ARG A 89 -37.44 -7.24 -0.24
N VAL A 90 -36.54 -8.21 -0.51
CA VAL A 90 -36.77 -9.62 -0.17
C VAL A 90 -36.89 -9.80 1.35
N ALA A 91 -36.01 -9.15 2.13
CA ALA A 91 -36.05 -9.21 3.59
C ALA A 91 -37.32 -8.59 4.21
N THR A 92 -37.93 -7.59 3.56
CA THR A 92 -39.19 -6.98 4.02
C THR A 92 -40.44 -7.73 3.58
N SER A 93 -40.32 -8.66 2.62
CA SER A 93 -41.45 -9.43 2.06
C SER A 93 -41.68 -10.77 2.77
N THR A 94 -40.89 -11.12 3.78
CA THR A 94 -40.97 -12.40 4.51
C THR A 94 -41.74 -12.29 5.84
N TRP A 95 -42.69 -11.35 5.95
CA TRP A 95 -43.62 -11.22 7.08
C TRP A 95 -45.05 -11.44 6.60
#